data_AF-A0A2A4FMM1-F1
#
_entry.id   AF-A0A2A4FMM1-F1
#
_cell.length_a   1.000
_cell.length_b   1.000
_cell.length_c   1.000
_cell.angle_alpha   90.00
_cell.angle_beta   90.00
_cell.angle_gamma   90.00
#
_symmetry.space_group_name_H-M   'P 1'
#
loop_
_entity.id
_entity.type
_entity.pdbx_description
1 polymer ?
#
loop_
_entity_poly.entity_id
_entity_poly.type
_entity_poly.pdbx_seq_one_letter_code
_entity_poly.pdbx_strand_id
1 'polypeptide(L)' 'MARRVAPRTLVDVGAKFGLPPLPHSQVVLYARVRDTRSAAALRRFADSLAISA' A
#
# COMPACT_ATOMS: atom_id res chain seq x y z
N MET A 1 1.58 -1.89 1.88
CA MET A 1 2.05 -2.72 0.76
C MET A 1 0.91 -3.03 -0.19
N ALA A 2 0.92 -2.39 -1.35
CA ALA A 2 0.35 -2.96 -2.57
C ALA A 2 1.47 -2.79 -3.60
N ARG A 3 2.51 -3.64 -3.51
CA ARG A 3 3.56 -3.63 -4.51
C ARG A 3 2.87 -3.92 -5.82
N ARG A 4 2.88 -2.97 -6.76
CA ARG A 4 2.35 -3.18 -8.09
C ARG A 4 3.27 -4.21 -8.76
N VAL A 5 2.96 -5.49 -8.59
CA VAL A 5 3.70 -6.57 -9.23
C VAL A 5 3.20 -6.63 -10.66
N ALA A 6 3.72 -5.74 -11.49
CA ALA A 6 3.62 -5.89 -12.92
C ALA A 6 4.46 -7.13 -13.30
N PRO A 7 3.89 -8.13 -14.00
CA PRO A 7 4.69 -9.16 -14.64
C PRO A 7 5.76 -8.53 -15.52
N ARG A 8 6.90 -9.21 -15.70
CA ARG A 8 7.99 -8.71 -16.56
C ARG A 8 7.54 -8.37 -17.99
N THR A 9 6.48 -9.03 -18.46
CA THR A 9 5.90 -8.86 -19.80
C THR A 9 4.76 -7.84 -19.85
N LEU A 10 4.52 -7.08 -18.78
CA LEU A 10 3.46 -6.07 -18.76
C LEU A 10 3.80 -4.94 -19.73
N VAL A 11 2.89 -4.66 -20.66
CA VAL A 11 2.96 -3.50 -21.56
C VAL A 11 1.98 -2.44 -21.06
N ASP A 12 2.46 -1.23 -20.83
CA ASP A 12 1.60 -0.08 -20.56
C ASP A 12 1.03 0.46 -21.88
N VAL A 13 -0.30 0.53 -21.95
CA VAL A 13 -1.04 1.04 -23.13
C VAL A 13 -1.70 2.38 -22.86
N GLY A 14 -1.56 2.94 -21.66
CA GLY A 14 -2.28 4.15 -21.26
C GLY A 14 -1.99 5.34 -22.15
N ALA A 15 -0.71 5.59 -22.44
CA ALA A 15 -0.29 6.67 -23.34
C ALA A 15 -0.83 6.50 -24.77
N LYS A 16 -0.90 5.27 -25.28
CA LYS A 16 -1.38 4.97 -26.64
C LYS A 16 -2.86 5.32 -26.82
N PHE A 17 -3.66 5.13 -25.77
CA PHE A 17 -5.11 5.32 -25.81
C PHE A 17 -5.58 6.57 -25.07
N GLY A 18 -4.67 7.46 -24.65
CA GLY A 18 -5.01 8.66 -23.89
C GLY A 18 -5.69 8.38 -22.56
N LEU A 19 -5.40 7.24 -21.93
CA LEU A 19 -6.04 6.85 -20.67
C LEU A 19 -5.49 7.69 -19.52
N PRO A 20 -6.33 7.99 -18.51
CA PRO A 20 -5.87 8.65 -17.30
C PRO A 20 -4.84 7.76 -16.57
N PRO A 21 -3.89 8.38 -15.84
CA PRO A 21 -2.91 7.63 -15.06
C PRO A 21 -3.62 6.78 -14.00
N LEU A 22 -3.03 5.62 -13.70
CA LEU A 22 -3.58 4.76 -12.67
C LEU A 22 -3.46 5.44 -11.30
N PRO A 23 -4.50 5.34 -10.45
CA PRO A 23 -4.46 5.93 -9.12
C PRO A 23 -3.40 5.22 -8.27
N HIS A 24 -2.84 5.96 -7.32
CA HIS A 24 -2.00 5.38 -6.29
C HIS A 24 -2.78 4.33 -5.50
N SER A 25 -2.17 3.17 -5.26
CA SER A 25 -2.77 2.15 -4.40
C SER A 25 -2.77 2.63 -2.96
N GLN A 26 -3.94 2.95 -2.43
CA GLN A 26 -4.14 3.36 -1.04
C GLN A 26 -4.71 2.19 -0.24
N VAL A 27 -4.13 1.94 0.93
CA VAL A 27 -4.61 0.91 1.87
C VAL A 27 -4.86 1.61 3.21
N VAL A 28 -6.08 1.49 3.73
CA VAL A 28 -6.49 2.07 5.02
C VAL A 28 -6.64 0.96 6.05
N LEU A 29 -5.92 1.06 7.16
CA LEU A 29 -6.04 0.13 8.30
C LEU A 29 -6.98 0.73 9.35
N TYR A 30 -8.11 0.07 9.61
CA TYR A 30 -8.99 0.41 10.71
C TYR A 30 -8.56 -0.38 11.96
N ALA A 31 -8.15 0.34 13.01
CA ALA A 31 -7.73 -0.27 14.28
C ALA A 31 -8.32 0.50 15.48
N ARG A 32 -8.65 -0.22 16.56
CA ARG A 32 -9.17 0.36 17.80
C ARG A 32 -8.02 0.55 18.80
N VAL A 33 -7.59 1.80 19.01
CA VAL A 33 -6.39 2.14 19.82
C VAL A 33 -6.69 2.23 21.33
N ARG A 34 -7.95 2.04 21.76
CA ARG A 34 -8.33 2.13 23.17
C ARG A 34 -7.79 0.99 24.04
N ASP A 35 -7.44 -0.14 23.43
CA ASP A 35 -6.84 -1.29 24.12
C ASP A 35 -5.32 -1.28 23.95
N THR A 36 -4.61 -1.46 25.06
CA THR A 36 -3.14 -1.46 25.13
C THR A 36 -2.50 -2.50 24.21
N ARG A 37 -3.10 -3.70 24.10
CA ARG A 37 -2.60 -4.75 23.19
C ARG A 37 -2.71 -4.33 21.73
N SER A 38 -3.82 -3.70 21.38
CA SER A 38 -4.08 -3.21 20.02
C SER A 38 -3.14 -2.05 19.65
N ALA A 39 -2.86 -1.14 20.59
CA ALA A 39 -1.89 -0.06 20.41
C ALA A 39 -0.45 -0.60 20.22
N ALA A 40 -0.03 -1.58 21.02
CA ALA A 40 1.28 -2.21 20.89
C ALA A 40 1.46 -2.94 19.54
N ALA A 41 0.42 -3.65 19.09
CA ALA A 41 0.44 -4.30 17.78
C ALA A 41 0.51 -3.28 16.62
N LEU A 42 -0.26 -2.19 16.70
CA LEU A 42 -0.22 -1.12 15.71
C LEU A 42 1.16 -0.44 15.66
N ARG A 43 1.80 -0.25 16.82
CA ARG A 43 3.16 0.32 16.87
C ARG A 43 4.17 -0.57 16.17
N ARG A 44 4.20 -1.87 16.48
CA ARG A 44 5.09 -2.84 15.82
C ARG A 44 4.86 -2.90 14.30
N PHE A 45 3.60 -2.81 13.87
CA PHE A 45 3.25 -2.75 12.46
C PHE A 45 3.75 -1.47 11.79
N ALA A 46 3.61 -0.32 12.44
CA ALA A 46 4.13 0.95 11.93
C ALA A 46 5.67 0.93 11.82
N ASP A 47 6.35 0.39 12.82
CA ASP A 47 7.81 0.27 12.83
C ASP A 47 8.31 -0.64 11.68
N SER A 48 7.59 -1.73 11.35
CA SER A 48 7.96 -2.60 10.22
C SER A 48 7.73 -1.94 8.85
N LEU A 49 6.74 -1.05 8.74
CA LEU A 49 6.52 -0.25 7.54
C LEU A 49 7.65 0.77 7.33
N ALA A 50 8.14 1.40 8.41
CA ALA A 50 9.22 2.38 8.33
C ALA A 50 10.56 1.77 7.85
N ILE A 51 10.79 0.49 8.11
CA ILE A 51 11.99 -0.25 7.65
C ILE A 51 11.88 -0.63 6.16
N SER A 52 10.66 -0.73 5.63
CA SER A 52 10.39 -1.22 4.27
C SER A 52 10.12 -0.10 3.25
N ALA A 53 10.14 1.16 3.70
CA ALA A 53 9.92 2.36 2.90
C ALA A 53 11.26 2.97 2.47
#